data_AF-A0A6V7JMW7-F1
#
_entry.id   AF-A0A6V7JMW7-F1
#
_cell.length_a   1.000
_cell.length_b   1.000
_cell.length_c   1.000
_cell.angle_alpha   90.00
_cell.angle_beta   90.00
_cell.angle_gamma   90.00
#
_symmetry.space_group_name_H-M   'P 1'
#
loop_
_entity.id
_entity.type
_entity.pdbx_description
1 polymer ?
#
loop_
_entity_poly.entity_id
_entity_poly.type
_entity_poly.pdbx_seq_one_letter_code
_entity_poly.pdbx_strand_id
1 'polypeptide(L)'
;MWKNYPYFQNSNYSTYVKMYEYMAEHDEEVMMPGNDEGVKRVLEEDGTYAFLMESTSISYSSQRECNLTQIGEPLDSKGYGIAMRK
;
A
#
# COMPACT_ATOMS: atom_id res chain seq x y z
N MET A 1 -11.46 -1.21 -2.32
CA MET A 1 -10.41 -2.15 -1.88
C MET A 1 -9.66 -1.66 -0.64
N TRP A 2 -9.58 -0.34 -0.35
CA TRP A 2 -8.92 0.20 0.87
C TRP A 2 -9.84 0.81 1.95
N LYS A 3 -11.15 0.96 1.72
CA LYS A 3 -12.14 1.32 2.77
C LYS A 3 -12.18 0.34 3.96
N ASN A 4 -11.44 -0.76 3.89
CA ASN A 4 -11.28 -1.79 4.91
C ASN A 4 -9.79 -2.07 5.20
N TYR A 5 -8.91 -1.05 5.28
CA TYR A 5 -7.55 -1.24 5.84
C TYR A 5 -7.50 -0.78 7.30
N PRO A 6 -8.04 -1.57 8.25
CA PRO A 6 -8.17 -1.20 9.66
C PRO A 6 -6.83 -0.99 10.35
N TYR A 7 -5.70 -1.38 9.73
CA TYR A 7 -4.38 -1.22 10.32
C TYR A 7 -4.03 0.26 10.59
N PHE A 8 -4.25 1.15 9.62
CA PHE A 8 -3.92 2.57 9.81
C PHE A 8 -4.91 3.27 10.73
N GLN A 9 -6.20 2.90 10.67
CA GLN A 9 -7.24 3.43 11.53
C GLN A 9 -7.08 3.00 13.00
N ASN A 10 -6.72 1.73 13.26
CA ASN A 10 -6.57 1.16 14.61
C ASN A 10 -5.13 1.19 15.12
N SER A 11 -4.24 1.90 14.43
CA SER A 11 -2.85 2.03 14.86
C SER A 11 -2.75 2.91 16.10
N ASN A 12 -1.86 2.51 17.03
CA ASN A 12 -1.49 3.34 18.20
C ASN A 12 -0.45 4.43 17.86
N TYR A 13 0.08 4.45 16.64
CA TYR A 13 1.06 5.44 16.19
C TYR A 13 0.35 6.63 15.56
N SER A 14 0.56 7.82 16.12
CA SER A 14 -0.07 9.07 15.66
C SER A 14 0.24 9.40 14.18
N THR A 15 1.41 9.01 13.68
CA THR A 15 1.77 9.15 12.26
C THR A 15 0.84 8.37 11.35
N TYR A 16 0.53 7.11 11.69
CA TYR A 16 -0.32 6.24 10.87
C TYR A 16 -1.78 6.69 10.90
N VAL A 17 -2.24 7.23 12.02
CA VAL A 17 -3.58 7.84 12.13
C VAL A 17 -3.67 9.08 11.22
N LYS A 18 -2.69 9.97 11.25
CA LYS A 18 -2.65 11.15 10.36
C LYS A 18 -2.59 10.78 8.88
N MET A 19 -1.80 9.75 8.53
CA MET A 19 -1.77 9.23 7.16
C MET A 19 -3.14 8.73 6.73
N TYR A 20 -3.84 7.99 7.60
CA TYR A 20 -5.20 7.53 7.33
C TYR A 20 -6.18 8.69 7.12
N GLU A 21 -6.16 9.69 7.98
CA GLU A 21 -7.05 10.87 7.86
C GLU A 21 -6.86 11.58 6.52
N TYR A 22 -5.61 11.83 6.12
CA TYR A 22 -5.30 12.47 4.83
C TYR A 22 -5.77 11.62 3.64
N MET A 23 -5.48 10.32 3.67
CA MET A 23 -5.90 9.39 2.62
C MET A 23 -7.42 9.23 2.53
N ALA A 24 -8.13 9.30 3.67
CA ALA A 24 -9.58 9.21 3.72
C ALA A 24 -10.26 10.48 3.20
N GLU A 25 -9.66 11.65 3.44
CA GLU A 25 -10.15 12.93 2.90
C GLU A 25 -9.96 13.04 1.39
N HIS A 26 -8.85 12.51 0.85
CA HIS A 26 -8.48 12.58 -0.56
C HIS A 26 -8.69 11.23 -1.31
N ASP A 27 -9.68 10.43 -0.90
CA ASP A 27 -9.92 9.05 -1.40
C ASP A 27 -9.93 8.97 -2.93
N GLU A 28 -10.58 9.91 -3.62
CA GLU A 28 -10.66 9.92 -5.08
C GLU A 28 -9.33 10.23 -5.77
N GLU A 29 -8.43 10.97 -5.10
CA GLU A 29 -7.17 11.44 -5.68
C GLU A 29 -6.01 10.50 -5.41
N VAL A 30 -5.94 9.89 -4.22
CA VAL A 30 -4.78 9.08 -3.80
C VAL A 30 -5.00 7.58 -3.94
N MET A 31 -6.24 7.11 -4.05
CA MET A 31 -6.55 5.68 -4.07
C MET A 31 -6.62 5.12 -5.48
N MET A 32 -5.97 3.98 -5.69
CA MET A 32 -6.02 3.24 -6.94
C MET A 32 -6.88 1.98 -6.81
N PRO A 33 -7.55 1.53 -7.89
CA PRO A 33 -8.46 0.39 -7.84
C PRO A 33 -7.75 -0.96 -7.63
N GLY A 34 -6.48 -1.07 -8.04
CA GLY A 34 -5.69 -2.28 -7.95
C GLY A 34 -4.19 -2.01 -7.85
N ASN A 35 -3.42 -3.09 -7.67
CA ASN A 35 -1.97 -3.01 -7.53
C ASN A 35 -1.30 -2.60 -8.85
N ASP A 36 -1.80 -3.08 -9.98
CA ASP A 36 -1.21 -2.80 -11.29
C ASP A 36 -1.37 -1.31 -11.66
N GLU A 37 -2.55 -0.73 -11.41
CA GLU A 37 -2.79 0.70 -11.59
C GLU A 37 -1.95 1.54 -10.62
N GLY A 38 -1.81 1.09 -9.37
CA GLY A 38 -0.92 1.73 -8.38
C GLY A 38 0.53 1.76 -8.82
N VAL A 39 1.06 0.63 -9.29
CA VAL A 39 2.44 0.54 -9.81
C VAL A 39 2.64 1.45 -11.02
N LYS A 40 1.71 1.42 -11.97
CA LYS A 40 1.77 2.26 -13.16
C LYS A 40 1.81 3.74 -12.79
N ARG A 41 0.96 4.17 -11.86
CA ARG A 41 0.94 5.56 -11.40
C ARG A 41 2.24 5.98 -10.72
N VAL A 42 2.82 5.13 -9.88
CA VAL A 42 4.14 5.41 -9.25
C VAL A 42 5.21 5.64 -10.31
N LEU A 43 5.20 4.87 -11.39
CA LEU A 43 6.14 5.04 -12.51
C LEU A 43 5.87 6.32 -13.31
N GLU A 44 4.61 6.67 -13.54
CA GLU A 44 4.22 7.87 -14.31
C GLU A 44 4.48 9.18 -13.54
N GLU A 45 4.31 9.16 -12.21
CA GLU A 45 4.44 10.34 -11.35
C GLU A 45 5.87 10.55 -10.79
N ASP A 46 6.85 9.75 -11.24
CA ASP A 46 8.30 9.88 -11.03
C ASP A 46 8.72 10.50 -9.67
N GLY A 47 8.34 9.83 -8.58
CA GLY A 47 8.72 10.20 -7.22
C GLY A 47 7.78 11.18 -6.51
N THR A 48 6.70 11.64 -7.15
CA THR A 48 5.67 12.48 -6.50
C THR A 48 4.52 11.67 -5.90
N TYR A 49 4.40 10.39 -6.25
CA TYR A 49 3.43 9.45 -5.69
C TYR A 49 4.10 8.20 -5.11
N ALA A 50 3.65 7.79 -3.93
CA ALA A 50 4.06 6.56 -3.28
C ALA A 50 2.84 5.67 -3.04
N PHE A 51 2.97 4.39 -3.37
CA PHE A 51 1.89 3.41 -3.21
C PHE A 51 2.21 2.41 -2.11
N LEU A 52 1.24 2.18 -1.22
CA LEU A 52 1.35 1.20 -0.14
C LEU A 52 0.78 -0.13 -0.61
N MET A 53 1.58 -1.18 -0.54
CA MET A 53 1.20 -2.55 -0.91
C MET A 53 1.96 -3.57 -0.06
N GLU A 54 1.58 -4.84 -0.19
CA GLU A 54 2.19 -5.92 0.57
C GLU A 54 3.65 -6.17 0.16
N SER A 55 4.51 -6.50 1.11
CA SER A 55 5.96 -6.69 0.89
C SER A 55 6.29 -7.70 -0.20
N THR A 56 5.55 -8.81 -0.28
CA THR A 56 5.70 -9.82 -1.34
C THR A 56 5.38 -9.25 -2.73
N SER A 57 4.33 -8.44 -2.82
CA SER A 57 3.93 -7.77 -4.05
C SER A 57 4.95 -6.70 -4.47
N ILE A 58 5.47 -5.92 -3.51
CA ILE A 58 6.55 -4.94 -3.76
C ILE A 58 7.77 -5.64 -4.32
N SER A 59 8.23 -6.70 -3.64
CA SER A 59 9.41 -7.45 -4.04
C SER A 59 9.26 -8.07 -5.43
N TYR A 60 8.06 -8.56 -5.76
CA TYR A 60 7.75 -9.12 -7.07
C TYR A 60 7.78 -8.06 -8.18
N SER A 61 7.28 -6.85 -7.91
CA SER A 61 7.24 -5.74 -8.86
C SER A 61 8.62 -5.11 -9.06
N SER A 62 9.38 -4.84 -7.99
CA SER A 62 10.71 -4.23 -8.07
C SER A 62 11.75 -5.14 -8.74
N GLN A 63 11.59 -6.46 -8.64
CA GLN A 63 12.43 -7.42 -9.38
C GLN A 63 12.23 -7.36 -10.90
N ARG A 64 11.07 -6.87 -11.37
CA ARG A 64 10.76 -6.75 -12.80
C ARG A 64 10.99 -5.34 -13.33
N GLU A 65 10.65 -4.35 -12.52
CA GLU A 65 10.75 -2.94 -12.87
C GLU A 65 11.84 -2.28 -12.02
N CYS A 66 13.03 -2.11 -12.60
CA CYS A 66 14.19 -1.51 -11.91
C CYS A 66 13.97 -0.05 -11.49
N ASN A 67 12.96 0.61 -12.05
CA ASN A 67 12.58 1.99 -11.69
C ASN A 67 11.73 2.06 -10.41
N LEU A 68 11.30 0.91 -9.87
CA LEU A 68 10.60 0.84 -8.61
C LEU A 68 11.58 0.56 -7.47
N THR A 69 11.45 1.31 -6.39
CA THR A 69 12.25 1.11 -5.18
C THR A 69 11.34 0.94 -3.98
N GLN A 70 11.61 -0.09 -3.16
CA GLN A 70 10.95 -0.22 -1.87
C GLN A 70 11.53 0.82 -0.91
N ILE A 71 10.65 1.58 -0.25
CA ILE A 71 11.05 2.58 0.75
C ILE A 71 10.72 2.05 2.14
N GLY A 72 11.76 1.91 2.97
CA GLY A 72 11.64 1.53 4.37
C GLY A 72 11.34 0.06 4.62
N GLU A 73 11.05 -0.24 5.89
CA GLU A 73 10.76 -1.58 6.39
C GLU A 73 9.25 -1.90 6.33
N PRO A 74 8.86 -3.18 6.31
CA PRO A 74 7.46 -3.59 6.40
C PRO A 74 6.76 -2.99 7.63
N LEU A 75 5.58 -2.40 7.40
CA LEU A 75 4.79 -1.77 8.46
C LEU A 75 4.14 -2.80 9.40
N ASP A 76 3.89 -4.01 8.91
CA ASP A 76 3.36 -5.12 9.68
C ASP A 76 3.91 -6.46 9.18
N SER A 77 3.70 -7.50 10.00
CA SER A 77 4.00 -8.88 9.66
C SER A 77 2.68 -9.63 9.47
N LYS A 78 2.18 -9.67 8.25
CA LYS A 78 1.03 -10.49 7.84
C LYS A 78 1.50 -11.78 7.18
N GLY A 79 0.74 -12.85 7.37
CA GLY A 79 1.01 -14.16 6.77
C GLY A 79 -0.21 -14.67 5.99
N TYR A 80 0.04 -15.39 4.90
CA TYR A 80 -1.02 -16.05 4.14
C TYR A 80 -1.44 -17.37 4.79
N GLY A 81 -2.75 -17.59 4.90
CA GLY A 81 -3.33 -18.84 5.38
C GLY A 81 -4.32 -19.41 4.37
N ILE A 82 -4.34 -20.75 4.24
CA ILE A 82 -5.33 -21.44 3.42
C ILE A 82 -6.59 -21.62 4.26
N ALA A 83 -7.66 -20.88 3.91
CA ALA A 83 -8.94 -20.99 4.58
C ALA A 83 -9.71 -22.22 4.06
N MET A 84 -9.99 -23.18 4.94
CA MET A 84 -10.79 -24.37 4.66
C MET A 84 -12.21 -24.19 5.23
N ARG A 85 -13.19 -24.87 4.63
CA ARG A 85 -14.55 -24.94 5.20
C ARG A 85 -14.51 -25.62 6.58
N LYS A 86 -15.29 -25.09 7.51
CA LYS A 86 -15.48 -25.66 8.85
C LYS A 86 -16.26 -26.97 8.78
#